data_AF-A0A0K0FKI4-F1
#
_entry.id   AF-A0A0K0FKI4-F1
#
_cell.length_a   1.000
_cell.length_b   1.000
_cell.length_c   1.000
_cell.angle_alpha   90.00
_cell.angle_beta   90.00
_cell.angle_gamma   90.00
#
_symmetry.space_group_name_H-M   'P 1'
#
loop_
_entity.id
_entity.type
_entity.pdbx_description
1 polymer ?
#
loop_
_entity_poly.entity_id
_entity_poly.type
_entity_poly.pdbx_seq_one_letter_code
_entity_poly.pdbx_strand_id
1 'polypeptide(L)'
;MFLLKYLISFISCFYIVLCTTNNSNESKNWKNYQSFQDPLKNQFGLLKTNTTDVCLSLKFDIQIINLNLNQTDSHIKIPSFSSPEVKLQGYCFSNTKNKISEIKAQWKQYDRKKVLYFLFTSNSISDNIEEELRWKLKNVIYIEKHDEESITFKSRNDSFMITSPIRSKYICRDKLNITLKHDNYKDIIIQLQPEIELIPFSGEKGYGSNIFICERTRKKSLSESFQSKMTILSGAVLGISSVSAIIIHSLRRTIFSPTLKVIQFSVE
;
A
#
# COMPACT_ATOMS: atom_id res chain seq x y z
N MET A 1 -8.22 22.41 56.30
CA MET A 1 -8.55 21.40 55.26
C MET A 1 -9.37 21.92 54.06
N PHE A 2 -9.79 23.20 54.04
CA PHE A 2 -10.58 23.74 52.91
C PHE A 2 -9.76 24.35 51.76
N LEU A 3 -8.55 24.85 52.04
CA LEU A 3 -7.69 25.50 51.03
C LEU A 3 -7.05 24.51 50.03
N LEU A 4 -6.82 23.26 50.43
CA LEU A 4 -6.18 22.25 49.57
C LEU A 4 -7.12 21.74 48.46
N LYS A 5 -8.44 21.68 48.71
CA LYS A 5 -9.43 21.27 47.70
C LYS A 5 -9.59 22.29 46.57
N TYR A 6 -9.44 23.59 46.88
CA TYR A 6 -9.54 24.65 45.87
C TYR A 6 -8.32 24.68 44.93
N LEU A 7 -7.12 24.41 45.44
CA LEU A 7 -5.92 24.34 44.61
C LEU A 7 -5.97 23.18 43.61
N ILE A 8 -6.47 22.02 44.03
CA ILE A 8 -6.59 20.83 43.16
C ILE A 8 -7.63 21.08 42.05
N SER A 9 -8.73 21.78 42.35
CA SER A 9 -9.74 22.13 41.35
C SER A 9 -9.26 23.18 40.34
N PHE A 10 -8.38 24.10 40.74
CA PHE A 10 -7.81 25.09 39.83
C PHE A 10 -6.76 24.48 38.88
N ILE A 11 -5.96 23.54 39.38
CA ILE A 11 -4.96 22.83 38.57
C ILE A 11 -5.64 21.93 37.53
N SER A 12 -6.77 21.27 37.87
CA SER A 12 -7.51 20.47 36.90
C SER A 12 -8.16 21.33 35.80
N CYS A 13 -8.69 22.51 36.13
CA CYS A 13 -9.25 23.43 35.15
C CYS A 13 -8.19 23.98 34.17
N PHE A 14 -6.99 24.29 34.66
CA PHE A 14 -5.91 24.77 33.79
C PHE A 14 -5.41 23.68 32.82
N TYR A 15 -5.39 22.42 33.25
CA TYR A 15 -5.06 21.29 32.36
C TYR A 15 -6.12 21.07 31.26
N ILE A 16 -7.40 21.25 31.57
CA ILE A 16 -8.48 21.10 30.58
C ILE A 16 -8.45 22.23 29.53
N VAL A 17 -8.12 23.46 29.96
CA VAL A 17 -8.00 24.61 29.04
C VAL A 17 -6.74 24.51 28.17
N LEU A 18 -5.63 23.95 28.66
CA LEU A 18 -4.46 23.72 27.81
C LEU A 18 -4.65 22.61 26.77
N CYS A 19 -5.47 21.58 27.05
CA CYS A 19 -5.69 20.49 26.09
C CYS A 19 -6.61 20.86 24.91
N THR A 20 -7.38 21.95 24.99
CA THR A 20 -8.33 22.35 23.93
C THR A 20 -7.74 23.28 22.87
N THR A 21 -6.54 23.83 23.09
CA THR A 21 -5.93 24.81 22.16
C THR A 21 -5.25 24.19 20.93
N ASN A 22 -4.96 22.89 20.92
CA ASN A 22 -4.28 22.24 19.78
C ASN A 22 -5.16 22.01 18.54
N ASN A 23 -6.50 22.00 18.66
CA ASN A 23 -7.39 21.81 17.51
C ASN A 23 -7.49 23.04 16.58
N SER A 24 -7.07 24.23 17.05
CA SER A 24 -7.23 25.47 16.29
C SER A 24 -6.27 25.59 15.10
N ASN A 25 -5.09 24.99 15.18
CA ASN A 25 -4.07 25.04 14.13
C ASN A 25 -4.27 24.00 13.02
N GLU A 26 -4.80 22.81 13.32
CA GLU A 26 -5.08 21.78 12.29
C GLU A 26 -6.10 22.27 11.26
N SER A 27 -7.16 22.95 11.70
CA SER A 27 -8.20 23.45 10.79
C SER A 27 -7.72 24.59 9.86
N LYS A 28 -6.68 25.33 10.25
CA LYS A 28 -6.15 26.45 9.44
C LYS A 28 -5.40 25.95 8.20
N ASN A 29 -4.68 24.84 8.30
CA ASN A 29 -3.89 24.31 7.18
C ASN A 29 -4.76 23.64 6.11
N TRP A 30 -5.91 23.07 6.48
CA TRP A 30 -6.79 22.38 5.53
C TRP A 30 -7.48 23.32 4.54
N LYS A 31 -7.63 24.61 4.88
CA LYS A 31 -8.27 25.62 4.01
C LYS A 31 -7.50 25.87 2.70
N ASN A 32 -6.23 25.51 2.67
CA ASN A 32 -5.35 25.70 1.51
C ASN A 32 -5.40 24.53 0.52
N TYR A 33 -6.22 23.51 0.79
CA TYR A 33 -6.33 22.33 -0.05
C TYR A 33 -7.78 21.98 -0.37
N GLN A 34 -8.01 21.53 -1.60
CA GLN A 34 -9.30 21.06 -2.09
C GLN A 34 -9.20 19.57 -2.44
N SER A 35 -10.21 18.78 -2.09
CA SER A 35 -10.26 17.38 -2.49
C SER A 35 -10.65 17.23 -3.96
N PHE A 36 -10.06 16.24 -4.63
CA PHE A 36 -10.54 15.77 -5.92
C PHE A 36 -10.85 14.27 -5.85
N GLN A 37 -11.84 13.85 -6.63
CA GLN A 37 -12.34 12.50 -6.70
C GLN A 37 -12.72 12.20 -8.16
N ASP A 38 -12.15 11.14 -8.72
CA ASP A 38 -12.42 10.66 -10.07
C ASP A 38 -12.90 9.20 -9.99
N PRO A 39 -14.23 8.97 -10.04
CA PRO A 39 -14.81 7.63 -10.01
C PRO A 39 -14.40 6.75 -11.19
N LEU A 40 -14.11 7.34 -12.36
CA LEU A 40 -13.79 6.58 -13.58
C LEU A 40 -12.40 5.96 -13.49
N LYS A 41 -11.45 6.69 -12.90
CA LYS A 41 -10.07 6.22 -12.68
C LYS A 41 -9.85 5.59 -11.31
N ASN A 42 -10.88 5.59 -10.46
CA ASN A 42 -10.80 5.24 -9.04
C ASN A 42 -9.69 6.01 -8.30
N GLN A 43 -9.51 7.28 -8.65
CA GLN A 43 -8.42 8.11 -8.16
C GLN A 43 -8.97 9.21 -7.27
N PHE A 44 -8.29 9.50 -6.17
CA PHE A 44 -8.71 10.54 -5.25
C PHE A 44 -7.50 11.19 -4.57
N GLY A 45 -7.69 12.36 -4.00
CA GLY A 45 -6.61 13.05 -3.31
C GLY A 45 -6.87 14.52 -3.06
N LEU A 46 -5.78 15.30 -3.03
CA LEU A 46 -5.81 16.71 -2.69
C LEU A 46 -5.08 17.55 -3.77
N LEU A 47 -5.68 18.69 -4.06
CA LEU A 47 -5.15 19.78 -4.88
C LEU A 47 -4.86 20.97 -3.96
N LYS A 48 -3.90 21.81 -4.33
CA LYS A 48 -3.74 23.11 -3.67
C LYS A 48 -4.84 24.06 -4.15
N THR A 49 -5.49 24.77 -3.22
CA THR A 49 -6.60 25.70 -3.52
C THR A 49 -6.18 26.70 -4.60
N ASN A 50 -7.08 26.97 -5.56
CA ASN A 50 -6.86 27.85 -6.71
C ASN A 50 -5.78 27.39 -7.70
N THR A 51 -5.38 26.10 -7.67
CA THR A 51 -4.45 25.52 -8.64
C THR A 51 -4.97 24.17 -9.14
N THR A 52 -4.45 23.73 -10.29
CA THR A 52 -4.66 22.36 -10.80
C THR A 52 -3.59 21.38 -10.32
N ASP A 53 -2.68 21.83 -9.46
CA ASP A 53 -1.53 21.04 -9.03
C ASP A 53 -1.96 20.01 -7.98
N VAL A 54 -1.90 18.73 -8.38
CA VAL A 54 -2.14 17.58 -7.52
C VAL A 54 -0.98 17.43 -6.55
N CYS A 55 -1.25 17.56 -5.26
CA CYS A 55 -0.22 17.46 -4.21
C CYS A 55 -0.18 16.07 -3.55
N LEU A 56 -1.31 15.39 -3.50
CA LEU A 56 -1.46 14.02 -3.01
C LEU A 56 -2.44 13.30 -3.92
N SER A 57 -2.07 12.11 -4.38
CA SER A 57 -2.91 11.27 -5.22
C SER A 57 -2.83 9.81 -4.81
N LEU A 58 -3.98 9.20 -4.63
CA LEU A 58 -4.15 7.83 -4.18
C LEU A 58 -5.16 7.13 -5.08
N LYS A 59 -4.97 5.83 -5.30
CA LYS A 59 -5.89 4.95 -6.01
C LYS A 59 -5.84 3.59 -5.32
N PHE A 60 -6.95 3.19 -4.72
CA PHE A 60 -7.16 1.88 -4.11
C PHE A 60 -8.59 1.80 -3.58
N ASP A 61 -9.12 0.59 -3.49
CA ASP A 61 -10.34 0.33 -2.74
C ASP A 61 -10.02 -0.18 -1.33
N ILE A 62 -10.97 -0.04 -0.41
CA ILE A 62 -10.78 -0.43 0.99
C ILE A 62 -11.88 -1.37 1.43
N GLN A 63 -11.49 -2.36 2.22
CA GLN A 63 -12.39 -3.23 2.96
C GLN A 63 -11.97 -3.24 4.44
N ILE A 64 -12.94 -3.14 5.35
CA ILE A 64 -12.68 -3.30 6.78
C ILE A 64 -13.09 -4.72 7.18
N ILE A 65 -12.19 -5.42 7.85
CA ILE A 65 -12.46 -6.71 8.48
C ILE A 65 -12.54 -6.45 9.99
N ASN A 66 -13.73 -6.57 10.55
CA ASN A 66 -13.96 -6.35 11.98
C ASN A 66 -14.07 -7.70 12.70
N LEU A 67 -13.10 -7.98 13.58
CA LEU A 67 -13.01 -9.20 14.37
C LEU A 67 -13.89 -9.18 15.64
N ASN A 68 -14.59 -8.07 15.89
CA ASN A 68 -15.46 -7.90 17.05
C ASN A 68 -16.93 -8.27 16.77
N LEU A 69 -17.36 -8.29 15.51
CA LEU A 69 -18.78 -8.48 15.15
C LEU A 69 -19.02 -9.92 14.67
N ASN A 70 -19.81 -10.67 15.44
CA ASN A 70 -20.11 -12.10 15.25
C ASN A 70 -18.84 -12.96 15.26
N GLN A 71 -18.92 -14.23 15.65
CA GLN A 71 -17.73 -15.11 15.80
C GLN A 71 -17.03 -15.45 14.46
N THR A 72 -17.33 -14.71 13.38
CA THR A 72 -16.87 -14.88 12.01
C THR A 72 -16.37 -13.53 11.48
N ASP A 73 -15.33 -13.54 10.64
CA ASP A 73 -14.74 -12.33 10.05
C ASP A 73 -15.78 -11.49 9.28
N SER A 74 -16.25 -10.41 9.91
CA SER A 74 -17.24 -9.54 9.30
C SER A 74 -16.58 -8.57 8.32
N HIS A 75 -16.83 -8.81 7.04
CA HIS A 75 -16.35 -8.00 5.94
C HIS A 75 -17.28 -6.79 5.71
N ILE A 76 -16.87 -5.62 6.20
CA ILE A 76 -17.62 -4.38 6.02
C ILE A 76 -17.21 -3.75 4.69
N LYS A 77 -18.17 -3.68 3.76
CA LYS A 77 -18.01 -2.92 2.51
C LYS A 77 -18.04 -1.42 2.81
N ILE A 78 -17.12 -0.69 2.20
CA ILE A 78 -16.95 0.76 2.35
C ILE A 78 -17.28 1.39 0.99
N PRO A 79 -17.96 2.55 0.95
CA PRO A 79 -18.08 3.31 -0.28
C PRO A 79 -16.69 3.65 -0.82
N SER A 80 -16.54 3.64 -2.15
CA SER A 80 -15.24 3.96 -2.76
C SER A 80 -14.83 5.39 -2.41
N PHE A 81 -13.54 5.61 -2.14
CA PHE A 81 -13.03 6.92 -1.78
C PHE A 81 -12.97 7.88 -2.97
N SER A 82 -13.10 7.35 -4.19
CA SER A 82 -13.31 8.13 -5.41
C SER A 82 -14.78 8.54 -5.61
N SER A 83 -15.72 8.06 -4.79
CA SER A 83 -17.13 8.46 -4.84
C SER A 83 -17.40 9.71 -4.00
N PRO A 84 -18.31 10.60 -4.45
CA PRO A 84 -18.73 11.78 -3.67
C PRO A 84 -19.45 11.44 -2.35
N GLU A 85 -19.82 10.18 -2.13
CA GLU A 85 -20.36 9.69 -0.85
C GLU A 85 -19.36 9.85 0.32
N VAL A 86 -18.06 9.88 -0.01
CA VAL A 86 -16.98 10.04 0.96
C VAL A 86 -16.49 11.48 0.93
N LYS A 87 -16.57 12.18 2.06
CA LYS A 87 -15.98 13.51 2.22
C LYS A 87 -14.49 13.39 2.50
N LEU A 88 -13.66 13.89 1.59
CA LEU A 88 -12.22 13.94 1.75
C LEU A 88 -11.76 15.31 2.25
N GLN A 89 -10.83 15.31 3.19
CA GLN A 89 -10.20 16.51 3.76
C GLN A 89 -8.73 16.20 4.04
N GLY A 90 -7.88 17.20 4.16
CA GLY A 90 -6.50 16.99 4.55
C GLY A 90 -5.60 18.14 4.13
N TYR A 91 -4.31 17.86 4.15
CA TYR A 91 -3.28 18.82 3.73
C TYR A 91 -2.07 18.07 3.17
N CYS A 92 -1.38 18.71 2.26
CA CYS A 92 -0.12 18.22 1.74
C CYS A 92 1.06 18.91 2.40
N PHE A 93 2.23 18.32 2.23
CA PHE A 93 3.50 18.97 2.49
C PHE A 93 3.56 20.37 1.85
N SER A 94 3.79 21.40 2.66
CA SER A 94 3.90 22.78 2.20
C SER A 94 5.27 23.41 2.45
N ASN A 95 6.09 22.88 3.36
CA ASN A 95 7.33 23.54 3.80
C ASN A 95 8.35 22.55 4.40
N THR A 96 9.65 22.86 4.30
CA THR A 96 10.79 22.03 4.73
C THR A 96 10.76 21.59 6.19
N LYS A 97 10.05 22.32 7.06
CA LYS A 97 9.89 22.00 8.49
C LYS A 97 8.87 20.90 8.78
N ASN A 98 7.80 20.80 7.99
CA ASN A 98 6.71 19.85 8.22
C ASN A 98 6.62 18.86 7.07
N LYS A 99 7.42 17.79 7.18
CA LYS A 99 7.51 16.66 6.23
C LYS A 99 6.31 15.71 6.27
N ILE A 100 5.10 16.24 6.46
CA ILE A 100 3.88 15.46 6.73
C ILE A 100 2.80 15.83 5.70
N SER A 101 2.17 14.81 5.12
CA SER A 101 0.94 14.92 4.33
C SER A 101 -0.13 14.04 4.98
N GLU A 102 -1.36 14.52 5.04
CA GLU A 102 -2.47 13.82 5.66
C GLU A 102 -3.69 13.85 4.75
N ILE A 103 -4.39 12.73 4.66
CA ILE A 103 -5.72 12.66 4.08
C ILE A 103 -6.67 11.96 5.04
N LYS A 104 -7.85 12.56 5.19
CA LYS A 104 -8.96 12.13 6.03
C LYS A 104 -10.16 11.86 5.13
N ALA A 105 -10.67 10.65 5.20
CA ALA A 105 -11.91 10.24 4.55
C ALA A 105 -13.00 10.08 5.58
N GLN A 106 -14.19 10.61 5.29
CA GLN A 106 -15.33 10.55 6.19
C GLN A 106 -16.59 10.14 5.43
N TRP A 107 -17.30 9.15 5.95
CA TRP A 107 -18.59 8.71 5.41
C TRP A 107 -19.55 8.38 6.54
N LYS A 108 -20.85 8.33 6.22
CA LYS A 108 -21.90 7.89 7.14
C LYS A 108 -22.36 6.50 6.71
N GLN A 109 -22.49 5.58 7.66
CA GLN A 109 -23.02 4.25 7.43
C GLN A 109 -24.05 3.96 8.53
N TYR A 110 -25.32 3.85 8.15
CA TYR A 110 -26.45 3.87 9.09
C TYR A 110 -26.36 5.12 10.00
N ASP A 111 -26.55 4.99 11.31
CA ASP A 111 -26.42 6.09 12.28
C ASP A 111 -25.00 6.33 12.80
N ARG A 112 -24.01 5.71 12.16
CA ARG A 112 -22.61 5.84 12.58
C ARG A 112 -21.81 6.63 11.56
N LYS A 113 -21.03 7.57 12.07
CA LYS A 113 -20.09 8.36 11.29
C LYS A 113 -18.71 7.73 11.39
N LYS A 114 -18.16 7.34 10.25
CA LYS A 114 -16.87 6.66 10.15
C LYS A 114 -15.84 7.62 9.56
N VAL A 115 -14.64 7.58 10.12
CA VAL A 115 -13.52 8.42 9.69
C VAL A 115 -12.28 7.57 9.56
N LEU A 116 -11.55 7.73 8.47
CA LEU A 116 -10.27 7.08 8.23
C LEU A 116 -9.20 8.12 7.90
N TYR A 117 -8.10 8.09 8.64
CA TYR A 117 -6.96 8.96 8.45
C TYR A 117 -5.77 8.17 7.91
N PHE A 118 -5.10 8.72 6.92
CA PHE A 118 -3.80 8.26 6.44
C PHE A 118 -2.78 9.38 6.63
N LEU A 119 -1.75 9.09 7.41
CA LEU A 119 -0.67 10.02 7.71
C LEU A 119 0.61 9.57 7.02
N PHE A 120 1.12 10.39 6.11
CA PHE A 120 2.35 10.15 5.39
C PHE A 120 3.46 11.08 5.91
N THR A 121 4.66 10.55 6.03
CA THR A 121 5.83 11.34 6.46
C THR A 121 7.02 11.10 5.53
N SER A 122 7.82 12.12 5.27
CA SER A 122 9.09 11.97 4.54
C SER A 122 10.29 12.05 5.49
N ASN A 123 11.14 11.03 5.44
CA ASN A 123 12.38 10.93 6.22
C ASN A 123 13.53 10.58 5.28
N SER A 124 14.74 11.08 5.56
CA SER A 124 15.95 10.52 4.97
C SER A 124 16.25 9.19 5.66
N ILE A 125 16.54 8.17 4.87
CA ILE A 125 17.13 6.92 5.37
C ILE A 125 18.59 6.95 4.92
N SER A 126 19.50 6.85 5.89
CA SER A 126 20.93 6.77 5.66
C SER A 126 21.37 5.31 5.83
N ASP A 127 21.42 4.54 4.74
CA ASP A 127 22.01 3.20 4.75
C ASP A 127 23.44 3.28 4.23
N ASN A 128 24.37 3.82 5.04
CA ASN A 128 25.85 3.83 4.94
C ASN A 128 26.55 4.16 3.60
N ILE A 129 25.84 4.29 2.48
CA ILE A 129 26.39 4.42 1.13
C ILE A 129 25.76 5.62 0.42
N GLU A 130 24.44 5.83 0.55
CA GLU A 130 23.76 7.03 0.03
C GLU A 130 22.56 7.43 0.92
N GLU A 131 22.37 8.73 1.16
CA GLU A 131 21.16 9.25 1.81
C GLU A 131 20.02 9.37 0.80
N GLU A 132 18.99 8.53 0.91
CA GLU A 132 17.80 8.61 0.05
C GLU A 132 16.60 9.17 0.82
N LEU A 133 15.96 10.21 0.27
CA LEU A 133 14.70 10.72 0.80
C LEU A 133 13.55 9.80 0.41
N ARG A 134 12.91 9.20 1.42
CA ARG A 134 11.76 8.31 1.25
C ARG A 134 10.54 8.85 1.98
N TRP A 135 9.37 8.66 1.39
CA TRP A 135 8.12 8.79 2.11
C TRP A 135 7.73 7.43 2.71
N LYS A 136 7.02 7.48 3.83
CA LYS A 136 6.41 6.31 4.46
C LYS A 136 5.00 6.64 4.93
N LEU A 137 4.11 5.64 4.84
CA LEU A 137 2.83 5.68 5.55
C LEU A 137 3.13 5.46 7.03
N LYS A 138 3.02 6.53 7.84
CA LYS A 138 3.36 6.50 9.27
C LYS A 138 2.25 5.86 10.07
N ASN A 139 1.02 6.37 9.94
CA ASN A 139 -0.11 5.92 10.74
C ASN A 139 -1.39 5.87 9.91
N VAL A 140 -2.23 4.89 10.26
CA VAL A 140 -3.62 4.79 9.84
C VAL A 140 -4.50 4.79 11.09
N ILE A 141 -5.51 5.66 11.11
CA ILE A 141 -6.41 5.82 12.26
C ILE A 141 -7.84 5.68 11.79
N TYR A 142 -8.57 4.73 12.35
CA TYR A 142 -9.99 4.54 12.11
C TYR A 142 -10.78 5.01 13.32
N ILE A 143 -11.78 5.86 13.11
CA ILE A 143 -12.66 6.38 14.15
C ILE A 143 -14.10 6.08 13.77
N GLU A 144 -14.83 5.45 14.69
CA GLU A 144 -16.27 5.26 14.60
C GLU A 144 -16.95 6.13 15.65
N LYS A 145 -17.84 7.01 15.20
CA LYS A 145 -18.60 7.92 16.07
C LYS A 145 -20.08 7.58 16.01
N HIS A 146 -20.69 7.49 17.18
CA HIS A 146 -22.13 7.31 17.35
C HIS A 146 -22.57 8.21 18.52
N ASP A 147 -23.44 9.17 18.22
CA ASP A 147 -23.85 10.23 19.15
C ASP A 147 -22.65 10.95 19.80
N GLU A 148 -22.53 10.91 21.13
CA GLU A 148 -21.42 11.52 21.88
C GLU A 148 -20.22 10.59 22.08
N GLU A 149 -20.35 9.31 21.72
CA GLU A 149 -19.30 8.32 21.89
C GLU A 149 -18.42 8.20 20.64
N SER A 150 -17.13 7.94 20.86
CA SER A 150 -16.21 7.67 19.76
C SER A 150 -15.19 6.60 20.12
N ILE A 151 -15.02 5.64 19.21
CA ILE A 151 -14.07 4.54 19.33
C ILE A 151 -12.96 4.77 18.30
N THR A 152 -11.70 4.73 18.73
CA THR A 152 -10.54 5.06 17.88
C THR A 152 -9.54 3.91 17.83
N PHE A 153 -9.37 3.31 16.65
CA PHE A 153 -8.39 2.27 16.37
C PHE A 153 -7.18 2.87 15.65
N LYS A 154 -5.96 2.48 16.05
CA LYS A 154 -4.70 3.03 15.49
C LYS A 154 -3.75 1.93 15.05
N SER A 155 -3.06 2.12 13.92
CA SER A 155 -1.97 1.26 13.51
C SER A 155 -0.76 1.42 14.44
N ARG A 156 0.01 0.35 14.66
CA ARG A 156 1.33 0.48 15.30
C ARG A 156 2.31 1.09 14.29
N ASN A 157 3.22 1.94 14.78
CA ASN A 157 4.22 2.63 13.94
C ASN A 157 5.10 1.66 13.12
N ASP A 158 5.32 0.42 13.60
CA ASP A 158 6.28 -0.53 13.02
C ASP A 158 5.63 -1.79 12.43
N SER A 159 4.30 -1.95 12.50
CA SER A 159 3.68 -3.23 12.13
C SER A 159 3.54 -3.46 10.63
N PHE A 160 3.58 -2.40 9.82
CA PHE A 160 3.38 -2.49 8.38
C PHE A 160 3.99 -1.28 7.68
N MET A 161 4.98 -1.50 6.80
CA MET A 161 5.77 -0.43 6.20
C MET A 161 5.48 -0.30 4.70
N ILE A 162 4.63 0.66 4.34
CA ILE A 162 4.58 1.18 2.97
C ILE A 162 5.57 2.33 2.89
N THR A 163 6.58 2.18 2.04
CA THR A 163 7.57 3.23 1.76
C THR A 163 7.94 3.25 0.28
N SER A 164 8.35 4.42 -0.19
CA SER A 164 8.87 4.63 -1.54
C SER A 164 9.76 5.87 -1.56
N PRO A 165 10.72 5.97 -2.50
CA PRO A 165 11.44 7.20 -2.79
C PRO A 165 10.51 8.38 -3.03
N ILE A 166 10.92 9.58 -2.62
CA ILE A 166 10.05 10.77 -2.53
C ILE A 166 9.43 11.18 -3.88
N ARG A 167 10.13 10.92 -5.00
CA ARG A 167 9.70 11.29 -6.36
C ARG A 167 8.99 10.17 -7.12
N SER A 168 8.85 9.00 -6.52
CA SER A 168 8.35 7.80 -7.19
C SER A 168 6.89 7.52 -6.83
N LYS A 169 6.15 7.03 -7.84
CA LYS A 169 4.83 6.45 -7.66
C LYS A 169 4.97 5.05 -7.08
N TYR A 170 4.37 4.79 -5.93
CA TYR A 170 4.30 3.44 -5.36
C TYR A 170 3.18 2.66 -6.02
N ILE A 171 3.47 1.47 -6.54
CA ILE A 171 2.48 0.56 -7.14
C ILE A 171 2.52 -0.79 -6.43
N CYS A 172 1.35 -1.29 -6.01
CA CYS A 172 1.20 -2.64 -5.50
C CYS A 172 -0.02 -3.32 -6.12
N ARG A 173 0.21 -4.52 -6.67
CA ARG A 173 -0.86 -5.35 -7.28
C ARG A 173 -1.40 -6.41 -6.34
N ASP A 174 -0.85 -6.48 -5.13
CA ASP A 174 -1.28 -7.39 -4.08
C ASP A 174 -2.08 -6.65 -3.02
N LYS A 175 -2.96 -7.38 -2.32
CA LYS A 175 -3.71 -6.85 -1.18
C LYS A 175 -2.76 -6.51 -0.04
N LEU A 176 -2.98 -5.36 0.59
CA LEU A 176 -2.19 -4.91 1.74
C LEU A 176 -3.08 -4.82 2.98
N ASN A 177 -2.68 -5.48 4.06
CA ASN A 177 -3.45 -5.54 5.30
C ASN A 177 -2.78 -4.66 6.37
N ILE A 178 -3.55 -3.75 6.95
CA ILE A 178 -3.12 -2.84 8.01
C ILE A 178 -3.90 -3.18 9.27
N THR A 179 -3.21 -3.68 10.29
CA THR A 179 -3.85 -4.02 11.57
C THR A 179 -3.93 -2.79 12.45
N LEU A 180 -5.14 -2.47 12.91
CA LEU A 180 -5.43 -1.38 13.83
C LEU A 180 -5.80 -1.93 15.20
N LYS A 181 -5.19 -1.38 16.24
CA LYS A 181 -5.38 -1.81 17.63
C LYS A 181 -6.24 -0.83 18.41
N HIS A 182 -6.88 -1.35 19.44
CA HIS A 182 -7.59 -0.60 20.47
C HIS A 182 -7.34 -1.27 21.82
N ASP A 183 -7.39 -0.51 22.91
CA ASP A 183 -7.06 -1.03 24.24
C ASP A 183 -8.11 -2.04 24.75
N ASN A 184 -9.40 -1.74 24.52
CA ASN A 184 -10.53 -2.54 25.03
C ASN A 184 -11.25 -3.42 23.99
N TYR A 185 -10.91 -3.33 22.71
CA TYR A 185 -11.59 -4.05 21.62
C TYR A 185 -10.57 -4.89 20.83
N LYS A 186 -11.03 -5.96 20.17
CA LYS A 186 -10.17 -6.73 19.27
C LYS A 186 -9.72 -5.86 18.09
N ASP A 187 -8.58 -6.23 17.54
CA ASP A 187 -7.98 -5.56 16.40
C ASP A 187 -8.94 -5.54 15.19
N ILE A 188 -8.87 -4.47 14.41
CA ILE A 188 -9.58 -4.31 13.13
C ILE A 188 -8.53 -4.31 12.03
N ILE A 189 -8.80 -4.98 10.91
CA ILE A 189 -7.90 -5.00 9.76
C ILE A 189 -8.48 -4.15 8.65
N ILE A 190 -7.72 -3.15 8.21
CA ILE A 190 -7.99 -2.39 6.99
C ILE A 190 -7.24 -3.05 5.86
N GLN A 191 -7.99 -3.55 4.88
CA GLN A 191 -7.45 -4.17 3.70
C GLN A 191 -7.55 -3.22 2.52
N LEU A 192 -6.39 -2.80 2.00
CA LEU A 192 -6.27 -2.09 0.73
C LEU A 192 -6.32 -3.12 -0.41
N GLN A 193 -7.28 -2.96 -1.32
CA GLN A 193 -7.45 -3.83 -2.47
C GLN A 193 -6.67 -3.29 -3.68
N PRO A 194 -6.10 -4.17 -4.51
CA PRO A 194 -5.45 -3.78 -5.76
C PRO A 194 -6.47 -3.24 -6.77
N GLU A 195 -6.08 -2.35 -7.69
CA GLU A 195 -4.73 -1.83 -7.92
C GLU A 195 -4.38 -0.64 -7.01
N ILE A 196 -3.30 -0.76 -6.20
CA ILE A 196 -2.89 0.26 -5.23
C ILE A 196 -1.83 1.16 -5.87
N GLU A 197 -2.14 2.44 -6.03
CA GLU A 197 -1.18 3.47 -6.43
C GLU A 197 -1.15 4.61 -5.41
N LEU A 198 0.04 5.01 -4.95
CA LEU A 198 0.21 6.05 -3.94
C LEU A 198 1.27 7.07 -4.37
N ILE A 199 0.88 8.35 -4.34
CA ILE A 199 1.75 9.52 -4.49
C ILE A 199 1.38 10.53 -3.38
N PRO A 200 1.90 10.38 -2.16
CA PRO A 200 1.54 11.24 -1.02
C PRO A 200 2.29 12.57 -0.98
N PHE A 201 3.34 12.71 -1.80
CA PHE A 201 4.12 13.92 -1.95
C PHE A 201 4.32 14.15 -3.45
N SER A 202 3.71 15.20 -3.98
CA SER A 202 4.00 15.72 -5.31
C SER A 202 4.94 16.92 -5.20
N GLY A 203 5.87 17.05 -6.14
CA GLY A 203 6.63 18.27 -6.36
C GLY A 203 6.53 18.71 -7.82
N GLU A 204 7.24 19.78 -8.16
CA GLU A 204 7.16 20.41 -9.48
C GLU A 204 7.43 19.40 -10.62
N LYS A 205 6.62 19.51 -11.67
CA LYS A 205 6.67 18.81 -12.98
C LYS A 205 7.56 17.56 -13.05
N GLY A 206 6.93 16.38 -13.13
CA GLY A 206 7.60 15.09 -13.36
C GLY A 206 7.57 14.11 -12.19
N TYR A 207 6.90 14.45 -11.08
CA TYR A 207 6.66 13.51 -9.98
C TYR A 207 5.75 12.37 -10.40
N GLY A 208 6.13 11.13 -10.06
CA GLY A 208 5.43 9.92 -10.47
C GLY A 208 5.85 9.36 -11.84
N SER A 209 6.88 9.93 -12.48
CA SER A 209 7.54 9.35 -13.67
C SER A 209 8.28 8.05 -13.32
N ASN A 210 8.93 8.01 -12.16
CA ASN A 210 9.55 6.79 -11.64
C ASN A 210 8.51 5.93 -10.92
N ILE A 211 8.50 4.64 -11.24
CA ILE A 211 7.61 3.65 -10.63
C ILE A 211 8.42 2.83 -9.61
N PHE A 212 7.92 2.80 -8.38
CA PHE A 212 8.43 1.94 -7.32
C PHE A 212 7.42 0.83 -7.03
N ILE A 213 7.78 -0.41 -7.33
CA ILE A 213 6.90 -1.56 -7.13
C ILE A 213 7.09 -2.11 -5.72
N CYS A 214 5.98 -2.40 -5.02
CA CYS A 214 6.02 -3.01 -3.70
C CYS A 214 6.79 -4.34 -3.71
N GLU A 215 7.49 -4.64 -2.61
CA GLU A 215 8.36 -5.83 -2.54
C GLU A 215 7.61 -7.13 -2.82
N ARG A 216 6.35 -7.24 -2.38
CA ARG A 216 5.52 -8.42 -2.57
C ARG A 216 5.25 -8.68 -4.06
N THR A 217 4.80 -7.65 -4.78
CA THR A 217 4.56 -7.74 -6.23
C THR A 217 5.88 -7.95 -6.99
N ARG A 218 6.97 -7.31 -6.55
CA ARG A 218 8.31 -7.51 -7.14
C ARG A 218 8.77 -8.97 -7.00
N LYS A 219 8.68 -9.57 -5.81
CA LYS A 219 9.06 -10.97 -5.56
C LYS A 219 8.23 -11.94 -6.40
N LYS A 220 6.91 -11.72 -6.48
CA LYS A 220 6.01 -12.54 -7.31
C LYS A 220 6.35 -12.46 -8.79
N SER A 221 6.48 -11.26 -9.35
CA SER A 221 6.85 -11.04 -10.75
C SER A 221 8.20 -11.67 -11.11
N LEU A 222 9.19 -11.57 -10.22
CA LEU A 222 10.47 -12.24 -10.40
C LEU A 222 10.33 -13.76 -10.42
N SER A 223 9.54 -14.34 -9.50
CA SER A 223 9.31 -15.80 -9.47
C SER A 223 8.61 -16.33 -10.72
N GLU A 224 7.61 -15.61 -11.23
CA GLU A 224 6.91 -15.95 -12.48
C GLU A 224 7.86 -15.87 -13.69
N SER A 225 8.74 -14.86 -13.71
CA SER A 225 9.76 -14.72 -14.76
C SER A 225 10.77 -15.88 -14.74
N PHE A 226 11.21 -16.33 -13.56
CA PHE A 226 12.12 -17.47 -13.46
C PHE A 226 11.44 -18.78 -13.88
N GLN A 227 10.19 -19.01 -13.47
CA GLN A 227 9.45 -20.21 -13.88
C GLN A 227 9.23 -20.27 -15.39
N SER A 228 8.82 -19.15 -16.00
CA SER A 228 8.61 -19.11 -17.46
C SER A 228 9.92 -19.35 -18.23
N LYS A 229 11.02 -18.71 -17.85
CA LYS A 229 12.33 -18.94 -18.47
C LYS A 229 12.84 -20.36 -18.30
N MET A 230 12.69 -20.93 -17.10
CA MET A 230 13.11 -22.31 -16.82
C MET A 230 12.26 -23.31 -17.60
N THR A 231 10.97 -23.06 -17.77
CA THR A 231 10.07 -23.90 -18.58
C THR A 231 10.49 -23.88 -20.05
N ILE A 232 10.80 -22.69 -20.60
CA ILE A 232 11.27 -22.54 -21.99
C ILE A 232 12.61 -23.27 -22.18
N LEU A 233 13.57 -23.08 -21.26
CA LEU A 233 14.86 -23.77 -21.32
C LEU A 233 14.71 -25.28 -21.22
N SER A 234 13.85 -25.77 -20.31
CA SER A 234 13.56 -27.20 -20.17
C SER A 234 12.92 -27.76 -21.44
N GLY A 235 11.98 -27.03 -22.05
CA GLY A 235 11.37 -27.41 -23.32
C GLY A 235 12.39 -27.49 -24.46
N ALA A 236 13.31 -26.52 -24.54
CA ALA A 236 14.38 -26.53 -25.54
C ALA A 236 15.33 -27.72 -25.36
N VAL A 237 15.78 -28.00 -24.13
CA VAL A 237 16.67 -29.13 -23.83
C VAL A 237 16.00 -30.47 -24.14
N LEU A 238 14.73 -30.64 -23.76
CA LEU A 238 13.97 -31.85 -24.07
C LEU A 238 13.76 -32.03 -25.57
N GLY A 239 13.45 -30.93 -26.29
CA GLY A 239 13.34 -30.92 -27.74
C GLY A 239 14.62 -31.39 -28.41
N ILE A 240 15.76 -30.78 -28.08
CA ILE A 240 17.07 -31.17 -28.63
C ILE A 240 17.40 -32.62 -28.27
N SER A 241 17.22 -33.02 -27.01
CA SER A 241 17.53 -34.37 -26.55
C SER A 241 16.71 -35.43 -27.29
N SER A 242 15.43 -35.17 -27.54
CA SER A 242 14.55 -36.09 -28.28
C SER A 242 14.97 -36.23 -29.75
N VAL A 243 15.26 -35.11 -30.44
CA VAL A 243 15.73 -35.13 -31.83
C VAL A 243 17.08 -35.82 -31.93
N SER A 244 18.01 -35.52 -31.04
CA SER A 244 19.32 -36.17 -30.98
C SER A 244 19.18 -37.68 -30.74
N ALA A 245 18.32 -38.10 -29.82
CA ALA A 245 18.07 -39.52 -29.56
C ALA A 245 17.51 -40.24 -30.80
N ILE A 246 16.56 -39.63 -31.52
CA ILE A 246 15.99 -40.20 -32.75
C ILE A 246 17.05 -40.31 -33.84
N ILE A 247 17.86 -39.26 -34.06
CA ILE A 247 18.94 -39.26 -35.06
C ILE A 247 19.98 -40.33 -34.73
N ILE A 248 20.46 -40.37 -33.47
CA ILE A 248 21.45 -41.35 -33.03
C ILE A 248 20.90 -42.77 -33.15
N HIS A 249 19.65 -43.01 -32.75
CA HIS A 249 19.04 -44.33 -32.83
C HIS A 249 18.81 -44.76 -34.28
N SER A 250 18.46 -43.83 -35.17
CA SER A 250 18.30 -44.08 -36.60
C SER A 250 19.63 -44.38 -37.27
N LEU A 251 20.67 -43.59 -37.01
CA LEU A 251 22.04 -43.82 -37.49
C LEU A 251 22.62 -45.13 -36.96
N ARG A 252 22.38 -45.47 -35.69
CA ARG A 252 22.79 -46.77 -35.14
C ARG A 252 22.12 -47.92 -35.89
N ARG A 253 20.84 -47.79 -36.24
CA ARG A 253 20.11 -48.85 -36.97
C ARG A 253 20.56 -49.00 -38.42
N THR A 254 20.94 -47.91 -39.09
CA THR A 254 21.39 -47.93 -40.48
C THR A 254 22.86 -48.32 -40.62
N ILE A 255 23.74 -47.89 -39.71
CA ILE A 255 25.18 -48.16 -39.77
C ILE A 255 25.56 -49.49 -39.10
N PHE A 256 24.89 -49.89 -38.00
CA PHE A 256 25.11 -51.17 -37.32
C PHE A 256 24.05 -52.22 -37.67
N SER A 257 23.51 -52.18 -38.90
CA SER A 257 22.76 -53.32 -39.43
C SER A 257 23.72 -54.51 -39.67
N PRO A 258 23.36 -55.76 -39.32
CA PRO A 258 24.22 -56.93 -39.46
C PRO A 258 24.25 -57.45 -40.91
N THR A 259 24.48 -56.56 -41.88
CA THR A 259 24.67 -56.90 -43.30
C THR A 259 26.06 -56.51 -43.79
N LEU A 260 27.03 -56.43 -42.87
CA LEU A 260 28.45 -56.23 -43.15
C LEU A 260 29.26 -57.47 -42.70
N LYS A 261 28.72 -58.65 -43.01
CA LYS A 261 29.42 -59.95 -43.00
C LYS A 261 28.85 -60.78 -44.14
N VAL A 262 29.39 -60.65 -45.36
CA VAL A 262 29.69 -61.72 -46.34
C VAL A 262 30.30 -61.03 -47.57
N ILE A 263 31.56 -60.62 -47.50
CA ILE A 263 32.44 -60.60 -48.68
C ILE A 263 33.80 -61.08 -48.17
N GLN A 264 33.93 -62.37 -47.95
CA GLN A 264 35.23 -63.03 -47.87
C GLN A 264 35.14 -64.37 -48.60
N PHE A 265 35.87 -64.41 -49.72
CA PHE A 265 36.45 -65.57 -50.40
C PHE A 265 35.52 -66.65 -50.97
N SER A 266 35.42 -66.66 -52.31
CA SER A 266 35.49 -67.90 -53.08
C SER A 266 36.61 -67.75 -54.11
N VAL A 267 37.76 -68.35 -53.79
CA VAL A 267 38.79 -68.75 -54.75
C VAL A 267 38.39 -70.14 -55.22
N GLU A 268 38.11 -70.27 -56.51
CA GLU A 268 38.36 -71.45 -57.34
C GLU A 268 38.54 -70.97 -58.80
#